data_AF-A0A1H1YKI4-F1
#
_entry.id   AF-A0A1H1YKI4-F1
#
_cell.length_a   1.000
_cell.length_b   1.000
_cell.length_c   1.000
_cell.angle_alpha   90.00
_cell.angle_beta   90.00
_cell.angle_gamma   90.00
#
_symmetry.space_group_name_H-M   'P 1'
#
loop_
_entity.id
_entity.type
_entity.pdbx_description
1 polymer ?
#
loop_
_entity_poly.entity_id
_entity_poly.type
_entity_poly.pdbx_seq_one_letter_code
_entity_poly.pdbx_strand_id
1 'polypeptide(L)'
;MATRRFYRRRFLNRRGYHAGAYVLADLQILKDTSGERTVDADLTIADCSRVTSLDLSAYNVGDARNALHKARLLRAIVNDFTDAFEETLAEVYPKLK
;
A
#
# COMPACT_ATOMS: atom_id res chain seq x y z
N MET A 1 16.50 -17.21 -0.85
CA MET A 1 15.15 -17.82 -0.92
C MET A 1 14.23 -17.10 0.06
N ALA A 2 13.00 -16.76 -0.32
CA ALA A 2 12.07 -16.05 0.57
C ALA A 2 11.45 -17.01 1.60
N THR A 3 11.48 -16.67 2.90
CA THR A 3 11.05 -17.58 3.97
C THR A 3 9.62 -17.30 4.47
N ARG A 4 9.07 -16.12 4.17
CA ARG A 4 7.69 -15.71 4.51
C ARG A 4 7.28 -14.59 3.56
N ARG A 5 6.04 -14.62 3.05
CA ARG A 5 5.49 -13.60 2.16
C ARG A 5 4.08 -13.19 2.57
N PHE A 6 3.79 -11.90 2.48
CA PHE A 6 2.45 -11.32 2.45
C PHE A 6 2.25 -10.72 1.06
N TYR A 7 1.19 -11.14 0.37
CA TYR A 7 0.87 -10.63 -0.95
C TYR A 7 -0.63 -10.34 -1.04
N ARG A 8 -0.98 -9.13 -1.45
CA ARG A 8 -2.37 -8.74 -1.68
C ARG A 8 -2.48 -7.81 -2.88
N ARG A 9 -3.29 -8.23 -3.85
CA ARG A 9 -3.73 -7.40 -4.98
C ARG A 9 -5.24 -7.20 -4.94
N ARG A 10 -5.70 -5.97 -5.13
CA ARG A 10 -7.12 -5.61 -5.22
C ARG A 10 -7.33 -4.55 -6.30
N PHE A 11 -8.38 -4.71 -7.09
CA PHE A 11 -8.82 -3.64 -8.00
C PHE A 11 -9.55 -2.57 -7.19
N LEU A 12 -9.28 -1.31 -7.52
CA LEU A 12 -9.88 -0.15 -6.86
C LEU A 12 -11.28 0.14 -7.42
N ASN A 13 -11.43 -0.05 -8.72
CA ASN A 13 -12.68 0.20 -9.41
C ASN A 13 -13.71 -0.90 -9.17
N ARG A 14 -14.98 -0.51 -9.06
CA ARG A 14 -16.11 -1.45 -9.05
C ARG A 14 -16.22 -2.15 -10.40
N ARG A 15 -16.93 -3.28 -10.42
CA ARG A 15 -17.26 -3.98 -11.68
C ARG A 15 -17.99 -3.00 -12.63
N GLY A 16 -17.61 -3.02 -13.90
CA GLY A 16 -18.18 -2.13 -14.93
C GLY A 16 -17.35 -0.89 -15.24
N TYR A 17 -16.28 -0.64 -14.47
CA TYR A 17 -15.32 0.45 -14.70
C TYR A 17 -13.97 -0.12 -15.20
N HIS A 18 -13.09 0.74 -15.74
CA HIS A 18 -11.80 0.32 -16.30
C HIS A 18 -10.95 -0.48 -15.31
N ALA A 19 -10.39 -1.61 -15.75
CA ALA A 19 -9.62 -2.53 -14.90
C ALA A 19 -8.20 -2.04 -14.55
N GLY A 20 -7.79 -0.88 -15.06
CA GLY A 20 -6.44 -0.33 -14.87
C GLY A 20 -6.14 0.20 -13.47
N ALA A 21 -7.13 0.25 -12.57
CA ALA A 21 -6.94 0.77 -11.22
C ALA A 21 -6.82 -0.35 -10.17
N TYR A 22 -5.68 -0.43 -9.48
CA TYR A 22 -5.41 -1.48 -8.49
C TYR A 22 -4.43 -1.02 -7.39
N VAL A 23 -4.47 -1.73 -6.26
CA VAL A 23 -3.43 -1.69 -5.23
C VAL A 23 -2.78 -3.07 -5.15
N LEU A 24 -1.46 -3.09 -5.13
CA LEU A 24 -0.63 -4.27 -4.95
C LEU A 24 0.31 -4.02 -3.78
N ALA A 25 0.21 -4.87 -2.76
CA ALA A 25 1.12 -4.90 -1.63
C ALA A 25 1.85 -6.23 -1.63
N ASP A 26 3.17 -6.19 -1.62
CA ASP A 26 4.04 -7.36 -1.56
C ASP A 26 5.09 -7.13 -0.47
N LEU A 27 5.24 -8.11 0.42
CA LEU A 27 6.21 -8.06 1.50
C LEU A 27 6.77 -9.45 1.68
N GLN A 28 8.09 -9.57 1.68
CA GLN A 28 8.76 -10.84 1.88
C GLN A 28 10.01 -10.71 2.74
N ILE A 29 10.32 -11.77 3.48
CA ILE A 29 11.61 -11.89 4.15
C ILE A 29 12.56 -12.62 3.21
N LEU A 30 13.64 -11.96 2.83
CA LEU A 30 14.71 -12.53 2.05
C LEU A 30 15.78 -13.10 2.99
N LYS A 31 16.38 -14.20 2.57
CA LYS A 31 17.57 -14.77 3.19
C LYS A 31 18.62 -14.97 2.11
N ASP A 32 19.80 -14.39 2.31
CA ASP A 32 20.93 -14.52 1.41
C ASP A 32 21.72 -15.82 1.65
N THR A 33 22.84 -16.00 0.96
CA THR A 33 23.71 -17.18 1.12
C THR A 33 24.51 -17.17 2.43
N SER A 34 24.72 -16.00 3.04
CA SER A 34 25.41 -15.87 4.34
C SER A 34 24.48 -16.19 5.52
N GLY A 35 23.16 -16.17 5.28
CA GLY A 35 22.12 -16.39 6.26
C GLY A 35 21.54 -15.11 6.86
N GLU A 36 22.02 -13.95 6.41
CA GLU A 36 21.47 -12.64 6.73
C GLU A 36 20.03 -12.51 6.22
N ARG A 37 19.20 -11.81 7.00
CA ARG A 37 17.77 -11.64 6.71
C ARG A 37 17.45 -10.18 6.50
N THR A 38 16.82 -9.89 5.38
CA THR A 38 16.34 -8.56 5.02
C THR A 38 14.84 -8.62 4.73
N VAL A 39 14.18 -7.46 4.75
CA VAL A 39 12.78 -7.33 4.36
C VAL A 39 12.73 -6.57 3.05
N ASP A 40 12.05 -7.15 2.08
CA ASP A 40 11.71 -6.54 0.81
C ASP A 40 10.21 -6.24 0.83
N ALA A 41 9.82 -5.00 0.58
CA ALA A 41 8.44 -4.56 0.74
C ALA A 41 8.06 -3.42 -0.21
N ASP A 42 7.12 -3.72 -1.11
CA ASP A 42 6.60 -2.79 -2.10
C ASP A 42 5.10 -2.56 -1.92
N LEU A 43 4.69 -1.29 -2.02
CA LEU A 43 3.30 -0.89 -2.15
C LEU A 43 3.12 -0.11 -3.44
N THR A 44 2.38 -0.66 -4.39
CA THR A 44 2.05 -0.03 -5.66
C THR A 44 0.57 0.33 -5.71
N ILE A 45 0.27 1.57 -6.10
CA ILE A 45 -1.07 2.08 -6.37
C ILE A 45 -1.11 2.53 -7.83
N ALA A 46 -2.03 1.95 -8.60
CA ALA A 46 -2.24 2.28 -10.00
C ALA A 46 -3.67 2.77 -10.20
N ASP A 47 -3.82 3.79 -11.03
CA ASP A 47 -5.07 4.26 -11.60
C ASP A 47 -4.88 4.53 -13.10
N CYS A 48 -5.24 3.52 -13.90
CA CYS A 48 -5.07 3.52 -15.35
C CYS A 48 -3.61 3.72 -15.76
N SER A 49 -3.26 4.88 -16.33
CA SER A 49 -1.89 5.20 -16.76
C SER A 49 -1.04 5.83 -15.65
N ARG A 50 -1.62 6.12 -14.47
CA ARG A 50 -0.92 6.72 -13.34
C ARG A 50 -0.54 5.63 -12.37
N VAL A 51 0.75 5.51 -12.06
CA VAL A 51 1.26 4.50 -11.13
C VAL A 51 2.25 5.17 -10.19
N THR A 52 2.12 4.86 -8.91
CA THR A 52 3.12 5.21 -7.90
C THR A 52 3.45 3.98 -7.07
N SER A 53 4.73 3.86 -6.69
CA SER A 53 5.23 2.75 -5.90
C SER A 53 6.08 3.30 -4.76
N LEU A 54 5.90 2.71 -3.59
CA LEU A 54 6.65 3.01 -2.38
C LEU A 54 7.46 1.79 -1.98
N ASP A 55 8.77 1.97 -1.96
CA ASP A 55 9.72 1.01 -1.39
C ASP A 55 9.82 1.22 0.12
N LEU A 56 9.53 0.15 0.86
CA LEU A 56 9.55 0.04 2.31
C LEU A 56 10.51 -1.07 2.76
N SER A 57 11.45 -1.45 1.90
CA SER A 57 12.48 -2.43 2.20
C SER A 57 13.36 -1.99 3.37
N ALA A 58 13.85 -2.97 4.12
CA ALA A 58 14.68 -2.74 5.28
C ALA A 58 15.83 -3.75 5.34
N TYR A 59 17.05 -3.21 5.39
CA TYR A 59 18.29 -3.97 5.47
C TYR A 59 18.89 -3.92 6.87
N ASN A 60 18.50 -2.92 7.67
CA ASN A 60 18.92 -2.76 9.06
C ASN A 60 17.79 -2.21 9.95
N VAL A 61 18.06 -2.05 11.25
CA VAL A 61 17.08 -1.59 12.24
C VAL A 61 16.63 -0.14 11.99
N GLY A 62 17.52 0.72 11.50
CA GLY A 62 17.20 2.11 11.13
C GLY A 62 16.20 2.16 9.98
N ASP A 63 16.47 1.41 8.91
CA ASP A 63 15.57 1.28 7.76
C ASP A 63 14.21 0.74 8.20
N ALA A 64 14.20 -0.31 9.03
CA ALA A 64 12.97 -0.92 9.52
C ALA A 64 12.10 0.06 10.32
N ARG A 65 12.72 0.89 11.18
CA ARG A 65 12.00 1.95 11.92
C ARG A 65 11.42 3.00 10.97
N ASN A 66 12.20 3.43 9.99
CA ASN A 66 11.78 4.41 9.00
C ASN A 66 10.65 3.88 8.11
N ALA A 67 10.80 2.68 7.53
CA ALA A 67 9.78 2.01 6.73
C ALA A 67 8.47 1.83 7.51
N LEU A 68 8.56 1.39 8.78
CA LEU A 68 7.38 1.25 9.63
C LEU A 68 6.72 2.60 9.93
N HIS A 69 7.50 3.66 10.14
CA HIS A 69 6.98 5.01 10.30
C HIS A 69 6.25 5.49 9.04
N LYS A 70 6.86 5.36 7.85
CA LYS A 70 6.23 5.70 6.56
C LYS A 70 4.91 4.96 6.35
N ALA A 71 4.90 3.65 6.58
CA ALA A 71 3.71 2.82 6.42
C ALA A 71 2.57 3.24 7.37
N ARG A 72 2.90 3.56 8.63
CA ARG A 72 1.93 4.02 9.62
C ARG A 72 1.37 5.41 9.28
N LEU A 73 2.23 6.33 8.86
CA LEU A 73 1.83 7.68 8.47
C LEU A 73 0.93 7.65 7.22
N LEU A 74 1.30 6.87 6.20
CA LEU A 74 0.48 6.71 5.00
C LEU A 74 -0.90 6.13 5.34
N ARG A 75 -0.95 5.10 6.20
CA ARG A 75 -2.23 4.53 6.65
C ARG A 75 -3.10 5.59 7.34
N ALA A 76 -2.52 6.40 8.23
CA ALA A 76 -3.26 7.47 8.91
C ALA A 76 -3.83 8.47 7.91
N ILE A 77 -2.98 9.02 7.03
CA ILE A 77 -3.40 10.01 6.03
C ILE A 77 -4.48 9.46 5.09
N VAL A 78 -4.37 8.22 4.63
CA VAL A 78 -5.38 7.61 3.76
C VAL A 78 -6.72 7.44 4.48
N ASN A 79 -6.70 7.05 5.75
CA ASN A 79 -7.92 6.95 6.55
C ASN A 79 -8.55 8.33 6.76
N ASP A 80 -7.77 9.30 7.23
CA ASP A 80 -8.24 10.67 7.46
C ASP A 80 -8.81 11.31 6.18
N PHE A 81 -8.15 11.07 5.04
CA PHE A 81 -8.66 11.50 3.72
C PHE A 81 -9.98 10.82 3.36
N THR A 82 -10.12 9.53 3.65
CA THR A 82 -11.35 8.78 3.35
C THR A 82 -12.52 9.32 4.18
N ASP A 83 -12.31 9.52 5.47
CA ASP A 83 -13.31 10.07 6.39
C ASP A 83 -13.76 11.47 5.92
N ALA A 84 -12.81 12.37 5.63
CA ALA A 84 -13.11 13.71 5.13
C ALA A 84 -13.81 13.69 3.75
N PHE A 85 -13.47 12.72 2.89
CA PHE A 85 -14.10 12.57 1.58
C PHE A 85 -15.55 12.10 1.69
N GLU A 86 -15.85 11.18 2.62
CA GLU A 86 -17.22 10.75 2.90
C GLU A 86 -18.09 11.90 3.40
N GLU A 87 -17.58 12.72 4.31
CA GLU A 87 -18.27 13.93 4.79
C GLU A 87 -18.55 14.90 3.64
N THR A 88 -17.52 15.20 2.84
CA THR A 88 -17.64 16.10 1.68
C THR A 88 -18.66 15.57 0.66
N LEU A 89 -18.65 14.27 0.37
CA LEU A 89 -19.61 13.66 -0.55
C LEU A 89 -21.04 13.70 -0.01
N ALA A 90 -21.23 13.56 1.30
CA ALA A 90 -22.55 13.66 1.92
C ALA A 90 -23.15 15.08 1.80
N GLU A 91 -22.30 16.12 1.81
CA GLU A 91 -22.73 17.50 1.57
C GLU A 91 -23.15 17.73 0.11
N VAL A 92 -22.34 17.27 -0.84
CA VAL A 92 -22.58 17.47 -2.29
C VAL A 92 -23.69 16.55 -2.82
N TYR A 93 -23.76 15.32 -2.31
CA TYR A 93 -24.70 14.29 -2.74
C TYR A 93 -25.49 13.70 -1.55
N PRO A 94 -26.50 14.41 -1.01
CA PRO A 94 -27.22 14.00 0.20
C PRO A 94 -27.93 12.64 0.10
N LYS A 95 -28.14 12.13 -1.11
CA LYS A 95 -28.78 10.83 -1.39
C LYS A 95 -27.80 9.65 -1.43
N LEU A 96 -26.51 9.87 -1.15
CA LEU A 96 -25.49 8.81 -1.13
C LEU A 96 -25.53 7.95 0.15
N LYS A 97 -26.26 8.40 1.18
CA LYS A 97 -26.45 7.66 2.45
C LYS A 97 -27.42 6.51 2.33
#